data_AF-A0A453FCU5-F1
#
_entry.id   AF-A0A453FCU5-F1
#
_cell.length_a   1.000
_cell.length_b   1.000
_cell.length_c   1.000
_cell.angle_alpha   90.00
_cell.angle_beta   90.00
_cell.angle_gamma   90.00
#
_symmetry.space_group_name_H-M   'P 1'
#
loop_
_entity.id
_entity.type
_entity.pdbx_description
1 polymer ?
#
loop_
_entity_poly.entity_id
_entity_poly.type
_entity_poly.pdbx_seq_one_letter_code
_entity_poly.pdbx_strand_id
1 'polypeptide(L)'
;MASSVLEATRAAHEDLERLERLAVRELQRDPANARDRLFQSHRVRHMLDLVVSTSDKLVEIYEDKDGARKDEISTHLTAPVQSDIFPKYYERLKEIRDYHRRNHSARFVSETDDYEELLKEEPAIEFTGEEAFGRYLDLHELYNEFINSKFGSLMEYSAYVGTFAQTEKIAHNLKATRYVISVFSKTNNISPGVSLSQNSTSI
;
A
#
# COMPACT_ATOMS: atom_id res chain seq x y z
N MET A 1 12.94 6.74 21.01
CA MET A 1 12.70 5.43 21.65
C MET A 1 14.01 4.67 21.61
N ALA A 2 14.28 3.79 22.58
CA ALA A 2 15.44 2.93 22.46
C ALA A 2 15.27 2.06 21.20
N SER A 3 16.23 2.12 20.29
CA SER A 3 16.27 1.42 19.00
C SER A 3 16.47 -0.09 19.19
N SER A 4 15.57 -0.71 19.93
CA SER A 4 15.54 -2.14 20.21
C SER A 4 14.76 -2.83 19.10
N VAL A 5 15.23 -4.00 18.67
CA VAL A 5 14.57 -4.82 17.65
C VAL A 5 13.21 -5.28 18.18
N LEU A 6 13.13 -5.61 19.47
CA LEU A 6 11.87 -5.99 20.12
C LEU A 6 10.86 -4.83 20.20
N GLU A 7 11.30 -3.62 20.52
CA GLU A 7 10.41 -2.45 20.52
C GLU A 7 9.96 -2.09 19.11
N ALA A 8 10.84 -2.17 18.11
CA ALA A 8 10.49 -2.00 16.70
C ALA A 8 9.47 -3.06 16.23
N THR A 9 9.63 -4.31 16.67
CA THR A 9 8.67 -5.40 16.41
C THR A 9 7.32 -5.10 17.02
N ARG A 10 7.30 -4.65 18.29
CA ARG A 10 6.07 -4.30 19.01
C ARG A 10 5.34 -3.14 18.32
N ALA A 11 6.06 -2.08 17.96
CA ALA A 11 5.52 -0.93 17.26
C ALA A 11 4.93 -1.31 15.90
N ALA A 12 5.63 -2.15 15.12
CA ALA A 12 5.13 -2.59 13.81
C ALA A 12 3.85 -3.45 13.91
N HIS A 13 3.72 -4.33 14.92
CA HIS A 13 2.46 -5.05 15.19
C HIS A 13 1.33 -4.12 15.60
N GLU A 14 1.64 -3.13 16.44
CA GLU A 14 0.67 -2.11 16.84
C GLU A 14 0.18 -1.27 15.64
N ASP A 15 1.10 -0.89 14.74
CA ASP A 15 0.76 -0.17 13.50
C ASP A 15 -0.13 -1.02 12.58
N LEU A 16 0.14 -2.32 12.44
CA LEU A 16 -0.72 -3.24 11.69
C LEU A 16 -2.14 -3.27 12.24
N GLU A 17 -2.29 -3.49 13.54
CA GLU A 17 -3.61 -3.58 14.18
C GLU A 17 -4.38 -2.26 14.04
N ARG A 18 -3.69 -1.12 14.15
CA ARG A 18 -4.28 0.21 13.94
C ARG A 18 -4.73 0.41 12.49
N LEU A 19 -3.90 0.07 11.51
CA LEU A 19 -4.24 0.15 10.08
C LEU A 19 -5.44 -0.72 9.72
N GLU A 20 -5.51 -1.94 10.26
CA GLU A 20 -6.64 -2.86 10.05
C GLU A 20 -7.93 -2.29 10.64
N ARG A 21 -7.89 -1.80 11.89
CA ARG A 21 -9.05 -1.15 12.52
C ARG A 21 -9.51 0.08 11.73
N LEU A 22 -8.58 0.88 11.23
CA LEU A 22 -8.88 2.07 10.43
C LEU A 22 -9.52 1.69 9.09
N ALA A 23 -8.98 0.69 8.39
CA ALA A 23 -9.54 0.19 7.15
C ALA A 23 -10.96 -0.36 7.36
N VAL A 24 -11.21 -1.11 8.44
CA VAL A 24 -12.55 -1.59 8.80
C VAL A 24 -13.50 -0.43 9.07
N ARG A 25 -13.10 0.59 9.85
CA ARG A 25 -13.93 1.77 10.10
C ARG A 25 -14.25 2.55 8.83
N GLU A 26 -13.27 2.74 7.96
CA GLU A 26 -13.50 3.39 6.67
C GLU A 26 -14.48 2.58 5.82
N LEU A 27 -14.36 1.24 5.76
CA LEU A 27 -15.28 0.38 5.00
C LEU A 27 -16.70 0.32 5.58
N GLN A 28 -16.86 0.50 6.90
CA GLN A 28 -18.17 0.56 7.55
C GLN A 28 -18.94 1.84 7.24
N ARG A 29 -18.26 2.90 6.76
CA ARG A 29 -18.90 4.15 6.37
C ARG A 29 -19.59 3.99 5.01
N ASP A 30 -20.89 4.26 4.97
CA ASP A 30 -21.63 4.28 3.70
C ASP A 30 -21.31 5.56 2.89
N PRO A 31 -20.77 5.44 1.66
CA PRO A 31 -20.50 6.59 0.81
C PRO A 31 -21.78 7.15 0.20
N ALA A 32 -21.98 8.47 0.30
CA ALA A 32 -23.19 9.14 -0.18
C ALA A 32 -23.28 9.22 -1.72
N ASN A 33 -22.13 9.30 -2.40
CA ASN A 33 -22.05 9.43 -3.86
C ASN A 33 -20.88 8.61 -4.44
N ALA A 34 -20.87 8.42 -5.76
CA ALA A 34 -19.85 7.61 -6.45
C ALA A 34 -18.42 8.16 -6.26
N ARG A 35 -18.28 9.49 -6.17
CA ARG A 35 -17.02 10.15 -5.87
C ARG A 35 -16.52 9.74 -4.49
N ASP A 36 -17.34 9.86 -3.45
CA ASP A 36 -16.95 9.54 -2.08
C ASP A 36 -16.61 8.04 -1.93
N ARG A 37 -17.29 7.16 -2.70
CA ARG A 37 -16.95 5.73 -2.79
C ARG A 37 -15.57 5.50 -3.41
N LEU A 38 -15.23 6.23 -4.46
CA LEU A 38 -13.91 6.18 -5.08
C LEU A 38 -12.84 6.63 -4.09
N PHE A 39 -13.02 7.78 -3.43
CA PHE A 39 -12.08 8.29 -2.43
C PHE A 39 -11.91 7.31 -1.26
N GLN A 40 -13.00 6.71 -0.77
CA GLN A 40 -12.96 5.64 0.23
C GLN A 40 -12.12 4.45 -0.25
N SER A 41 -12.33 3.99 -1.48
CA SER A 41 -11.58 2.86 -2.05
C SER A 41 -10.08 3.15 -2.13
N HIS A 42 -9.69 4.37 -2.52
CA HIS A 42 -8.29 4.78 -2.54
C HIS A 42 -7.68 4.88 -1.14
N ARG A 43 -8.41 5.43 -0.15
CA ARG A 43 -7.94 5.47 1.24
C ARG A 43 -7.70 4.07 1.79
N VAL A 44 -8.67 3.17 1.61
CA VAL A 44 -8.55 1.76 2.05
C VAL A 44 -7.39 1.07 1.34
N ARG A 45 -7.20 1.31 0.04
CA ARG A 45 -6.04 0.77 -0.68
C ARG A 45 -4.72 1.24 -0.08
N HIS A 46 -4.57 2.53 0.18
CA HIS A 46 -3.36 3.07 0.78
C HIS A 46 -3.07 2.41 2.14
N MET A 47 -4.09 2.25 2.98
CA MET A 47 -3.97 1.54 4.26
C MET A 47 -3.51 0.08 4.06
N LEU A 48 -4.04 -0.62 3.06
CA LEU A 48 -3.61 -1.99 2.74
C LEU A 48 -2.17 -2.05 2.22
N ASP A 49 -1.74 -1.08 1.41
CA ASP A 49 -0.34 -1.00 0.95
C ASP A 49 0.61 -0.79 2.15
N LEU A 50 0.21 0.04 3.13
CA LEU A 50 0.94 0.21 4.39
C LEU A 50 0.98 -1.09 5.21
N VAL A 51 -0.14 -1.82 5.30
CA VAL A 51 -0.23 -3.13 5.97
C VAL A 51 0.75 -4.12 5.34
N VAL A 52 0.79 -4.22 4.02
CA VAL A 52 1.74 -5.10 3.31
C VAL A 52 3.17 -4.69 3.62
N SER A 53 3.51 -3.41 3.47
CA SER A 53 4.88 -2.92 3.72
C SER A 53 5.35 -3.12 5.16
N THR A 54 4.44 -3.03 6.13
CA THR A 54 4.74 -3.22 7.56
C THR A 54 4.86 -4.71 7.89
N SER A 55 4.04 -5.55 7.25
CA SER A 55 4.14 -7.01 7.35
C SER A 55 5.46 -7.51 6.78
N ASP A 56 5.91 -6.98 5.63
CA ASP A 56 7.20 -7.34 5.03
C ASP A 56 8.36 -7.01 5.98
N LYS A 57 8.35 -5.82 6.60
CA LYS A 57 9.33 -5.45 7.63
C LYS A 57 9.30 -6.40 8.83
N LEU A 58 8.11 -6.79 9.29
CA LEU A 58 7.99 -7.76 10.37
C LEU A 58 8.59 -9.11 9.98
N VAL A 59 8.28 -9.61 8.78
CA VAL A 59 8.87 -10.85 8.25
C VAL A 59 10.39 -10.77 8.26
N GLU A 60 10.98 -9.66 7.78
CA GLU A 60 12.44 -9.47 7.82
C GLU A 60 13.01 -9.52 9.25
N ILE A 61 12.33 -8.91 10.22
CA ILE A 61 12.73 -8.96 11.64
C ILE A 61 12.60 -10.38 12.21
N TYR A 62 11.58 -11.14 11.78
CA TYR A 62 11.38 -12.53 12.20
C TYR A 62 12.36 -13.51 11.55
N GLU A 63 12.79 -13.25 10.31
CA GLU A 63 13.84 -14.01 9.62
C GLU A 63 15.20 -13.89 10.34
N ASP A 64 15.45 -12.76 11.01
CA ASP A 64 16.60 -12.55 11.91
C ASP A 64 17.94 -12.90 11.25
N LYS A 65 18.15 -12.43 10.01
CA LYS A 65 19.32 -12.76 9.18
C LYS A 65 20.65 -12.38 9.84
N ASP A 66 20.66 -11.31 10.62
CA ASP A 66 21.82 -10.80 11.36
C ASP A 66 21.89 -11.34 12.80
N GLY A 67 20.88 -12.07 13.26
CA GLY A 67 20.79 -12.60 14.62
C GLY A 67 20.49 -11.53 15.68
N ALA A 68 20.23 -10.28 15.30
CA ALA A 68 20.09 -9.17 16.23
C ALA A 68 18.93 -9.38 17.21
N ARG A 69 17.82 -9.98 16.76
CA ARG A 69 16.66 -10.28 17.61
C ARG A 69 17.01 -11.36 18.63
N LYS A 70 17.64 -12.45 18.18
CA LYS A 70 18.08 -13.53 19.08
C LYS A 70 19.11 -13.02 20.10
N ASP A 71 20.04 -12.18 19.67
CA ASP A 71 21.06 -11.61 20.53
C ASP A 71 20.45 -10.68 21.57
N GLU A 72 19.47 -9.84 21.19
CA GLU A 72 18.73 -9.00 22.13
C GLU A 72 17.97 -9.84 23.17
N ILE A 73 17.29 -10.91 22.73
CA ILE A 73 16.58 -11.83 23.62
C ILE A 73 17.55 -12.53 24.58
N SER A 74 18.69 -13.01 24.09
CA SER A 74 19.72 -13.66 24.92
C SER A 74 20.33 -12.68 25.94
N THR A 75 20.54 -11.44 25.53
CA THR A 75 21.20 -10.43 26.34
C THR A 75 20.29 -9.90 27.44
N HIS A 76 19.01 -9.67 27.14
CA HIS A 76 18.09 -8.95 28.03
C HIS A 76 16.99 -9.80 28.66
N LEU A 77 16.59 -10.91 28.04
CA LEU A 77 15.45 -11.74 28.50
C LEU A 77 15.88 -13.12 29.01
N THR A 78 16.98 -13.66 28.48
CA THR A 78 17.44 -15.02 28.79
C THR A 78 18.92 -15.02 29.17
N ALA A 79 19.29 -14.27 30.21
CA ALA A 79 20.64 -14.35 30.73
C ALA A 79 20.88 -15.73 31.39
N PRO A 80 21.98 -16.42 31.09
CA PRO A 80 22.24 -17.78 31.58
C PRO A 80 22.49 -17.85 33.10
N VAL A 81 22.77 -16.71 33.75
CA VAL A 81 23.04 -16.62 35.20
C VAL A 81 22.11 -15.58 35.83
N GLN A 82 21.36 -15.98 36.86
CA GLN A 82 20.40 -15.09 37.55
C GLN A 82 21.05 -13.83 38.17
N SER A 83 22.34 -13.88 38.50
CA SER A 83 23.07 -12.75 39.09
C SER A 83 23.17 -11.54 38.18
N ASP A 84 23.13 -11.74 36.86
CA ASP A 84 23.38 -10.68 35.87
C ASP A 84 22.08 -10.09 35.30
N ILE A 85 20.93 -10.66 35.66
CA ILE A 85 19.61 -10.22 35.19
C ILE A 85 19.23 -8.88 35.82
N PHE A 86 19.38 -8.76 37.15
CA PHE A 86 18.95 -7.56 37.87
C PHE A 86 19.73 -6.29 37.47
N PRO A 87 21.07 -6.31 37.35
CA PRO A 87 21.82 -5.14 36.88
C PRO A 87 21.37 -4.65 35.49
N LYS A 88 21.24 -5.57 34.52
CA LYS A 88 20.77 -5.26 33.16
C LYS A 88 19.35 -4.69 33.13
N TYR A 89 18.46 -5.21 33.97
CA TYR A 89 17.12 -4.66 34.13
C TYR A 89 17.15 -3.21 34.61
N TYR A 90 17.96 -2.89 35.63
CA TYR A 90 18.06 -1.54 36.16
C TYR A 90 18.73 -0.57 35.18
N GLU A 91 19.70 -1.01 34.39
CA GLU A 91 20.24 -0.23 33.27
C GLU A 91 19.14 0.13 32.26
N ARG A 92 18.33 -0.87 31.86
CA ARG A 92 17.22 -0.64 30.93
C ARG A 92 16.17 0.31 31.49
N LEU A 93 15.82 0.16 32.76
CA LEU A 93 14.87 1.05 33.44
C LEU A 93 15.41 2.48 33.50
N LYS A 94 16.71 2.65 33.74
CA LYS A 94 17.38 3.95 33.70
C LYS A 94 17.30 4.57 32.30
N GLU A 95 17.58 3.81 31.25
CA GLU A 95 17.45 4.28 29.86
C GLU A 95 16.04 4.76 29.51
N ILE A 96 15.02 3.98 29.88
CA ILE A 96 13.60 4.34 29.67
C ILE A 96 13.28 5.65 30.38
N ARG A 97 13.66 5.78 31.66
CA ARG A 97 13.42 7.00 32.44
C ARG A 97 14.16 8.21 31.86
N ASP A 98 15.41 8.04 31.43
CA ASP A 98 16.21 9.10 30.84
C ASP A 98 15.69 9.51 29.45
N TYR A 99 15.10 8.58 28.70
CA TYR A 99 14.36 8.87 27.47
C TYR A 99 13.13 9.74 27.77
N HIS A 100 12.25 9.32 28.68
CA HIS A 100 11.05 10.10 29.03
C HIS A 100 11.38 11.48 29.62
N ARG A 101 12.49 11.61 30.36
CA ARG A 101 12.97 12.91 30.85
C ARG A 101 13.41 13.84 29.72
N ARG A 102 14.10 13.30 28.70
CA ARG A 102 14.56 14.08 27.52
C ARG A 102 13.43 14.39 26.55
N ASN A 103 12.48 13.48 26.42
CA ASN A 103 11.32 13.59 25.55
C ASN A 103 10.06 13.89 26.38
N HIS A 104 10.07 15.01 27.10
CA HIS A 104 8.89 15.49 27.84
C HIS A 104 7.66 15.76 26.94
N SER A 105 7.92 15.93 25.64
CA SER A 105 6.92 16.10 24.57
C SER A 105 6.63 14.83 23.78
N ALA A 106 7.22 13.67 24.12
CA ALA A 106 6.70 12.38 23.66
C ALA A 106 5.34 12.20 24.32
N ARG A 107 4.34 12.86 23.71
CA ARG A 107 2.96 12.83 24.13
C ARG A 107 2.56 11.38 24.25
N PHE A 108 1.89 11.06 25.34
CA PHE A 108 0.93 9.97 25.34
C PHE A 108 -0.03 10.26 24.17
N VAL A 109 0.25 9.66 23.01
CA VAL A 109 -0.68 9.67 21.89
C VAL A 109 -1.84 8.84 22.40
N SER A 110 -2.97 9.51 22.69
CA SER A 110 -4.19 8.84 23.10
C SER A 110 -4.46 7.69 22.11
N GLU A 111 -4.79 6.51 22.63
CA GLU A 111 -4.80 5.24 21.90
C GLU A 111 -5.70 5.20 20.65
N THR A 112 -6.52 6.23 20.39
CA THR A 112 -7.64 6.14 19.44
C THR A 112 -7.61 7.13 18.29
N ASP A 113 -7.55 8.45 18.53
CA ASP A 113 -8.00 9.39 17.49
C ASP A 113 -6.86 10.14 16.78
N ASP A 114 -5.84 10.61 17.52
CA ASP A 114 -4.78 11.47 16.95
C ASP A 114 -3.88 10.73 15.93
N TYR A 115 -3.61 9.44 16.13
CA TYR A 115 -2.72 8.67 15.24
C TYR A 115 -3.46 8.11 14.02
N GLU A 116 -4.74 7.76 14.19
CA GLU A 116 -5.58 7.32 13.09
C GLU A 116 -5.84 8.44 12.08
N GLU A 117 -5.95 9.68 12.58
CA GLU A 117 -6.08 10.86 11.72
C GLU A 117 -4.77 11.18 10.98
N LEU A 118 -3.60 10.93 11.58
CA LEU A 118 -2.30 11.03 10.89
C LEU A 118 -2.13 9.99 9.77
N LEU A 119 -2.83 8.86 9.85
CA LEU A 119 -2.84 7.81 8.82
C LEU A 119 -3.88 8.08 7.72
N LYS A 120 -4.75 9.08 7.88
CA LYS A 120 -5.67 9.53 6.82
C LYS A 120 -4.93 10.48 5.88
N GLU A 121 -4.12 9.94 4.99
CA GLU A 121 -3.76 10.70 3.79
C GLU A 121 -4.98 10.80 2.86
N GLU A 122 -5.27 12.02 2.38
CA GLU A 122 -6.16 12.19 1.24
C GLU A 122 -5.41 11.77 -0.02
N PRO A 123 -5.77 10.64 -0.66
CA PRO A 123 -5.06 10.18 -1.83
C PRO A 123 -5.20 11.21 -2.94
N ALA A 124 -4.08 11.58 -3.57
CA ALA A 124 -4.09 12.39 -4.78
C ALA A 124 -4.68 11.56 -5.92
N ILE A 125 -5.95 11.80 -6.24
CA ILE A 125 -6.63 11.08 -7.31
C ILE A 125 -6.45 11.85 -8.62
N GLU A 126 -5.66 11.29 -9.53
CA GLU A 126 -5.44 11.84 -10.87
C GLU A 126 -6.49 11.30 -11.86
N PHE A 127 -7.67 11.94 -11.89
CA PHE A 127 -8.62 11.82 -13.01
C PHE A 127 -8.68 13.14 -13.77
N THR A 128 -8.78 13.06 -15.09
CA THR A 128 -9.10 14.25 -15.89
C THR A 128 -10.55 14.66 -15.67
N GLY A 129 -10.87 15.94 -15.96
CA GLY A 129 -12.26 16.42 -15.87
C GLY A 129 -13.23 15.62 -16.73
N GLU A 130 -12.75 15.13 -17.88
CA GLU A 130 -13.51 14.33 -18.84
C GLU A 130 -13.78 12.89 -18.35
N GLU A 131 -12.85 12.30 -17.57
CA GLU A 131 -13.04 10.97 -16.96
C GLU A 131 -14.09 10.99 -15.83
N ALA A 132 -14.42 12.17 -15.29
CA ALA A 132 -15.42 12.38 -14.26
C ALA A 132 -15.32 11.39 -13.09
N PHE A 133 -14.11 11.27 -12.50
CA PHE A 133 -13.81 10.35 -11.39
C PHE A 133 -14.07 8.87 -11.75
N GLY A 134 -13.64 8.46 -12.93
CA GLY A 134 -13.77 7.07 -13.41
C GLY A 134 -15.18 6.71 -13.90
N ARG A 135 -16.06 7.70 -14.09
CA ARG A 135 -17.38 7.48 -14.70
C ARG A 135 -17.28 7.27 -16.20
N TYR A 136 -16.35 7.97 -16.84
CA TYR A 136 -16.09 7.90 -18.27
C TYR A 136 -14.62 7.58 -18.50
N LEU A 137 -14.34 7.02 -19.67
CA LEU A 137 -13.00 6.82 -20.18
C LEU A 137 -12.78 7.83 -21.29
N ASP A 138 -11.75 8.67 -21.16
CA ASP A 138 -11.39 9.61 -22.22
C ASP A 138 -10.76 8.85 -23.40
N LEU A 139 -11.58 8.60 -24.42
CA LEU A 139 -11.15 8.01 -25.68
C LEU A 139 -10.77 9.08 -26.73
N HIS A 140 -10.87 10.36 -26.40
CA HIS A 140 -10.63 11.44 -27.34
C HIS A 140 -9.14 11.65 -27.61
N GLU A 141 -8.31 11.60 -26.58
CA GLU A 141 -6.84 11.60 -26.75
C GLU A 141 -6.40 10.42 -27.62
N LEU A 142 -6.96 9.25 -27.34
CA LEU A 142 -6.74 8.00 -28.05
C LEU A 142 -7.11 8.06 -29.53
N TYR A 143 -8.25 8.67 -29.83
CA TYR A 143 -8.71 8.91 -31.19
C TYR A 143 -7.79 9.87 -31.96
N ASN A 144 -7.33 10.93 -31.32
CA ASN A 144 -6.43 11.90 -31.94
C ASN A 144 -5.08 11.26 -32.29
N GLU A 145 -4.54 10.41 -31.40
CA GLU A 145 -3.36 9.60 -31.70
C GLU A 145 -3.62 8.60 -32.83
N PHE A 146 -4.78 7.95 -32.84
CA PHE A 146 -5.16 6.99 -33.88
C PHE A 146 -5.18 7.64 -35.26
N ILE A 147 -5.83 8.78 -35.42
CA ILE A 147 -5.88 9.50 -36.70
C ILE A 147 -4.50 9.97 -37.16
N ASN A 148 -3.64 10.41 -36.22
CA ASN A 148 -2.30 10.88 -36.53
C ASN A 148 -1.29 9.74 -36.79
N SER A 149 -1.67 8.48 -36.54
CA SER A 149 -0.81 7.32 -36.72
C SER A 149 -0.74 6.85 -38.18
N LYS A 150 0.38 6.21 -38.55
CA LYS A 150 0.60 5.63 -39.89
C LYS A 150 -0.33 4.47 -40.24
N PHE A 151 -0.95 3.85 -39.24
CA PHE A 151 -1.94 2.79 -39.40
C PHE A 151 -3.37 3.26 -39.09
N GLY A 152 -3.53 4.54 -38.78
CA GLY A 152 -4.84 5.16 -38.58
C GLY A 152 -5.63 5.19 -39.87
N SER A 153 -6.91 4.83 -39.79
CA SER A 153 -7.86 5.14 -40.86
C SER A 153 -8.52 6.47 -40.56
N LEU A 154 -8.68 7.33 -41.57
CA LEU A 154 -9.48 8.55 -41.44
C LEU A 154 -10.94 8.12 -41.18
N MET A 155 -11.39 8.25 -39.94
CA MET A 155 -12.67 7.76 -39.46
C MET A 155 -13.22 8.75 -38.44
N GLU A 156 -14.54 8.90 -38.38
CA GLU A 156 -15.20 9.75 -37.39
C GLU A 156 -15.10 9.15 -35.97
N TYR A 157 -15.10 10.00 -34.95
CA TYR A 157 -15.02 9.58 -33.54
C TYR A 157 -16.08 8.54 -33.16
N SER A 158 -17.31 8.69 -33.62
CA SER A 158 -18.43 7.76 -33.39
C SER A 158 -18.12 6.36 -33.93
N ALA A 159 -17.56 6.28 -35.14
CA ALA A 159 -17.13 5.03 -35.76
C ALA A 159 -15.87 4.45 -35.09
N TYR A 160 -14.97 5.30 -34.60
CA TYR A 160 -13.83 4.88 -33.77
C TYR A 160 -14.29 4.20 -32.47
N VAL A 161 -15.23 4.79 -31.74
CA VAL A 161 -15.76 4.17 -30.51
C VAL A 161 -16.47 2.83 -30.82
N GLY A 162 -17.22 2.76 -31.92
CA GLY A 162 -17.88 1.52 -32.35
C GLY A 162 -16.93 0.40 -32.76
N THR A 163 -15.75 0.74 -33.29
CA THR A 163 -14.69 -0.21 -33.63
C THR A 163 -13.80 -0.55 -32.43
N PHE A 164 -13.62 0.37 -31.49
CA PHE A 164 -12.86 0.17 -30.26
C PHE A 164 -13.43 -0.99 -29.41
N ALA A 165 -14.75 -1.16 -29.37
CA ALA A 165 -15.40 -2.30 -28.71
C ALA A 165 -15.03 -3.66 -29.35
N GLN A 166 -14.63 -3.67 -30.63
CA GLN A 166 -14.28 -4.87 -31.38
C GLN A 166 -12.77 -5.13 -31.30
N THR A 167 -12.28 -5.36 -30.07
CA THR A 167 -10.86 -5.65 -29.80
C THR A 167 -10.34 -6.92 -30.49
N GLU A 168 -11.23 -7.76 -31.02
CA GLU A 168 -10.91 -8.96 -31.79
C GLU A 168 -10.33 -8.66 -33.18
N LYS A 169 -10.67 -7.51 -33.78
CA LYS A 169 -10.16 -7.08 -35.09
C LYS A 169 -8.81 -6.36 -35.01
N ILE A 170 -8.34 -6.06 -33.80
CA ILE A 170 -7.05 -5.42 -33.56
C ILE A 170 -5.97 -6.50 -33.58
N ALA A 171 -4.99 -6.35 -34.48
CA ALA A 171 -3.91 -7.31 -34.63
C ALA A 171 -3.18 -7.57 -33.30
N HIS A 172 -2.92 -8.85 -33.00
CA HIS A 172 -2.36 -9.31 -31.72
C HIS A 172 -1.02 -8.64 -31.35
N ASN A 173 -0.27 -8.14 -32.33
CA ASN A 173 0.99 -7.43 -32.15
C ASN A 173 0.86 -6.01 -31.55
N LEU A 174 -0.35 -5.43 -31.50
CA LEU A 174 -0.61 -4.10 -30.93
C LEU A 174 -1.27 -4.18 -29.54
N LYS A 175 -1.79 -5.36 -29.15
CA LYS A 175 -2.40 -5.61 -27.83
C LYS A 175 -1.39 -5.57 -26.68
N ALA A 176 -0.09 -5.67 -26.98
CA ALA A 176 1.02 -5.61 -26.04
C ALA A 176 1.54 -4.18 -25.79
N THR A 177 0.89 -3.16 -26.34
CA THR A 177 1.31 -1.76 -26.13
C THR A 177 0.93 -1.33 -24.71
N ARG A 178 1.80 -0.57 -24.02
CA ARG A 178 1.64 -0.04 -22.62
C ARG A 178 0.24 0.51 -22.31
N TYR A 179 -0.46 0.89 -23.36
CA TYR A 179 -1.80 1.43 -23.45
C TYR A 179 -2.94 0.59 -22.83
N VAL A 180 -3.06 -0.70 -23.19
CA VAL A 180 -4.13 -1.55 -22.65
C VAL A 180 -3.90 -1.83 -21.16
N ILE A 181 -2.64 -1.93 -20.77
CA ILE A 181 -2.22 -2.16 -19.38
C ILE A 181 -2.59 -0.94 -18.51
N SER A 182 -2.39 0.30 -19.00
CA SER A 182 -2.77 1.55 -18.30
C SER A 182 -4.27 1.61 -17.98
N VAL A 183 -5.11 1.32 -18.98
CA VAL A 183 -6.57 1.35 -18.82
C VAL A 183 -7.06 0.25 -17.88
N PHE A 184 -6.50 -0.96 -17.95
CA PHE A 184 -6.89 -2.06 -17.04
C PHE A 184 -6.34 -1.91 -15.61
N SER A 185 -5.20 -1.25 -15.42
CA SER A 185 -4.65 -1.02 -14.08
C SER A 185 -5.34 0.12 -13.33
N LYS A 186 -5.96 1.08 -14.04
CA LYS A 186 -6.87 2.06 -13.41
C LYS A 186 -8.21 1.46 -12.96
N THR A 187 -8.71 0.42 -13.63
CA THR A 187 -10.03 -0.19 -13.34
C THR A 187 -9.97 -1.38 -12.37
N ASN A 188 -8.86 -2.13 -12.31
CA ASN A 188 -8.69 -3.30 -11.44
C ASN A 188 -7.87 -3.02 -10.17
N ASN A 189 -8.28 -2.04 -9.36
CA ASN A 189 -7.77 -1.89 -7.99
C ASN A 189 -8.56 -2.70 -6.96
N ILE A 190 -9.24 -3.75 -7.40
CA ILE A 190 -9.86 -4.75 -6.56
C ILE A 190 -9.46 -6.09 -7.17
N SER A 191 -8.75 -6.90 -6.36
CA SER A 191 -8.24 -8.27 -6.60
C SER A 191 -6.73 -8.39 -6.83
N PRO A 192 -5.96 -8.84 -5.82
CA PRO A 192 -4.60 -9.31 -6.02
C PRO A 192 -4.61 -10.76 -6.54
N GLY A 193 -3.77 -11.04 -7.53
CA GLY A 193 -3.24 -12.38 -7.78
C GLY A 193 -3.94 -13.20 -8.86
N VAL A 194 -3.38 -13.16 -10.08
CA VAL A 194 -3.06 -14.38 -10.85
C VAL A 194 -1.78 -14.11 -11.63
N SER A 195 -0.67 -14.67 -11.15
CA SER A 195 0.58 -14.79 -11.89
C SER A 195 0.41 -15.83 -13.00
N LEU A 196 0.44 -15.38 -14.27
CA LEU A 196 0.58 -16.29 -15.41
C LEU A 196 2.06 -16.70 -15.50
N SER A 197 2.33 -17.90 -14.98
CA SER A 197 3.60 -18.61 -15.16
C SER A 197 3.89 -18.78 -16.65
N GLN A 198 5.08 -18.37 -17.08
CA GLN A 198 5.59 -18.69 -18.40
C GLN A 198 5.85 -20.20 -18.50
N ASN A 199 5.07 -20.89 -19.33
CA ASN A 199 5.46 -22.20 -19.84
C ASN A 199 6.25 -21.99 -21.13
N SER A 200 7.56 -22.20 -21.03
CA SER A 200 8.49 -22.39 -22.14
C SER A 200 8.18 -23.71 -22.85
N THR A 201 7.68 -23.63 -24.08
CA THR A 201 7.74 -24.75 -25.03
C THR A 201 8.94 -24.51 -25.94
N SER A 202 10.00 -25.30 -25.70
CA SER A 202 11.15 -25.44 -26.59
C SER A 202 10.73 -26.10 -27.91
N ILE A 203 11.23 -25.54 -29.01
CA ILE A 203 11.64 -26.31 -30.20
C ILE A 203 13.16 -26.36 -30.16
#